data_AF-A0A518ISI8-F1
#
_entry.id   AF-A0A518ISI8-F1
#
_cell.length_a   1.000
_cell.length_b   1.000
_cell.length_c   1.000
_cell.angle_alpha   90.00
_cell.angle_beta   90.00
_cell.angle_gamma   90.00
#
_symmetry.space_group_name_H-M   'P 1'
#
loop_
_entity.id
_entity.type
_entity.pdbx_description
1 polymer ?
#
loop_
_entity_poly.entity_id
_entity_poly.type
_entity_poly.pdbx_seq_one_letter_code
_entity_poly.pdbx_strand_id
1 'polypeptide(L)'
;MRHLTSLCVGLLCGVVVCLNLGCPAASTTTDAPPTLSDDHGHSHGDHAAPETLAEAVESIDHMADEIQESFAADDPDGAHGPLHDIGSVLQTAGLMVAKSDLSDEQKQGASEALKKLIDAYGKVDAKMHGDEGVDYADVSAEITAAVEALQTATGIKVEHGHDHDHAEGHDHADDHDHAEKK
;
A
#
# COMPACT_ATOMS: atom_id res chain seq x y z
N MET A 1 0.65 23.63 44.26
CA MET A 1 0.58 22.82 45.49
C MET A 1 -0.21 21.56 45.18
N ARG A 2 0.47 20.40 45.22
CA ARG A 2 0.04 19.02 45.59
C ARG A 2 -1.31 18.52 45.00
N HIS A 3 -1.40 17.33 44.38
CA HIS A 3 -0.96 16.05 44.91
C HIS A 3 -0.62 15.02 43.81
N LEU A 4 0.51 14.34 44.01
CA LEU A 4 0.84 13.02 43.47
C LEU A 4 0.22 11.95 44.38
N THR A 5 -0.30 10.87 43.78
CA THR A 5 -0.48 9.53 44.38
C THR A 5 -0.45 8.55 43.18
N SER A 6 0.63 7.87 42.86
CA SER A 6 1.26 6.73 43.56
C SER A 6 0.26 5.63 43.94
N LEU A 7 0.24 4.55 43.15
CA LEU A 7 0.01 3.20 43.66
C LEU A 7 0.73 2.18 42.77
N CYS A 8 1.85 1.67 43.27
CA CYS A 8 2.46 0.43 42.81
C CYS A 8 1.62 -0.76 43.31
N VAL A 9 1.29 -1.71 42.44
CA VAL A 9 1.08 -3.11 42.81
C VAL A 9 1.66 -3.96 41.67
N GLY A 10 2.81 -4.58 41.93
CA GLY A 10 3.35 -5.62 41.07
C GLY A 10 2.76 -6.98 41.44
N LEU A 11 2.78 -7.94 40.52
CA LEU A 11 2.76 -9.36 40.89
C LEU A 11 3.18 -10.28 39.72
N LEU A 12 4.27 -11.01 39.98
CA LEU A 12 4.63 -12.39 39.62
C LEU A 12 4.68 -12.88 38.16
N CYS A 13 5.91 -13.26 37.79
CA CYS A 13 6.34 -14.61 37.38
C CYS A 13 5.39 -15.48 36.55
N GLY A 14 5.84 -15.82 35.34
CA GLY A 14 5.38 -16.98 34.58
C GLY A 14 6.31 -17.30 33.42
N VAL A 15 7.50 -17.83 33.71
CA VAL A 15 8.37 -18.43 32.69
C VAL A 15 7.73 -19.73 32.23
N VAL A 16 7.27 -19.78 30.99
CA VAL A 16 6.81 -21.02 30.32
C VAL A 16 7.88 -21.43 29.32
N VAL A 17 8.66 -22.45 29.71
CA VAL A 17 9.61 -23.16 28.83
C VAL A 17 8.82 -24.19 28.04
N CYS A 18 8.66 -23.98 26.73
CA CYS A 18 8.17 -25.00 25.80
C CYS A 18 9.37 -25.61 25.06
N LEU A 19 9.86 -26.73 25.58
CA LEU A 19 10.73 -27.67 24.85
C LEU A 19 9.86 -28.46 23.87
N ASN A 20 9.85 -28.06 22.59
CA ASN A 20 9.31 -28.88 21.51
C ASN A 20 10.46 -29.47 20.68
N LEU A 21 10.90 -30.65 21.09
CA LEU A 21 11.60 -31.61 20.22
C LEU A 21 10.54 -32.32 19.37
N GLY A 22 10.59 -32.15 18.05
CA GLY A 22 9.68 -32.85 17.15
C GLY A 22 9.97 -32.63 15.67
N CYS A 23 11.10 -33.13 15.17
CA CYS A 23 11.26 -33.43 13.74
C CYS A 23 10.86 -34.88 13.50
N PRO A 24 9.92 -35.14 12.60
CA PRO A 24 10.16 -36.16 11.59
C PRO A 24 9.94 -35.59 10.18
N ALA A 25 11.03 -35.38 9.46
CA ALA A 25 11.01 -35.23 8.01
C ALA A 25 11.42 -36.57 7.38
N ALA A 26 10.49 -37.26 6.73
CA ALA A 26 10.75 -38.05 5.53
C ALA A 26 9.45 -38.69 5.02
N SER A 27 8.96 -38.18 3.89
CA SER A 27 8.60 -38.91 2.67
C SER A 27 7.40 -38.25 1.99
N THR A 28 7.58 -37.72 0.79
CA THR A 28 6.99 -38.34 -0.41
C THR A 28 7.50 -37.63 -1.67
N THR A 29 7.89 -38.49 -2.61
CA THR A 29 8.31 -38.22 -3.97
C THR A 29 7.26 -37.44 -4.76
N THR A 30 7.74 -36.38 -5.40
CA THR A 30 7.42 -35.87 -6.73
C THR A 30 6.34 -36.62 -7.51
N ASP A 31 5.19 -35.97 -7.67
CA ASP A 31 4.40 -36.06 -8.89
C ASP A 31 4.09 -34.63 -9.34
N ALA A 32 4.46 -34.31 -10.59
CA ALA A 32 4.43 -32.97 -11.13
C ALA A 32 3.00 -32.58 -11.56
N PRO A 33 2.48 -31.41 -11.20
CA PRO A 33 1.23 -30.92 -11.77
C PRO A 33 1.43 -30.44 -13.22
N PRO A 34 0.39 -30.56 -14.08
CA PRO A 34 0.43 -30.05 -15.45
C PRO A 34 0.63 -28.53 -15.44
N THR A 35 1.49 -28.06 -16.34
CA THR A 35 1.73 -26.65 -16.61
C THR A 35 0.46 -26.00 -17.13
N LEU A 36 -0.35 -25.40 -16.25
CA LEU A 36 -1.18 -24.26 -16.63
C LEU A 36 -0.24 -23.07 -16.72
N SER A 37 0.11 -22.70 -17.95
CA SER A 37 0.55 -21.34 -18.24
C SER A 37 -0.67 -20.45 -18.12
N ASP A 38 -0.99 -20.07 -16.89
CA ASP A 38 -1.88 -18.94 -16.66
C ASP A 38 -1.04 -17.68 -16.87
N ASP A 39 -1.10 -17.18 -18.11
CA ASP A 39 -0.63 -15.85 -18.48
C ASP A 39 -1.61 -14.84 -17.88
N HIS A 40 -1.63 -14.76 -16.55
CA HIS A 40 -2.22 -13.63 -15.84
C HIS A 40 -1.22 -12.47 -15.98
N GLY A 41 -1.37 -11.73 -17.07
CA GLY A 41 -0.78 -10.41 -17.24
C GLY A 41 -1.29 -9.50 -16.12
N HIS A 42 -0.64 -9.57 -14.97
CA HIS A 42 -0.69 -8.52 -13.96
C HIS A 42 -0.02 -7.30 -14.60
N SER A 43 -0.82 -6.47 -15.25
CA SER A 43 -0.44 -5.11 -15.58
C SER A 43 -0.27 -4.39 -14.25
N HIS A 44 0.90 -4.55 -13.64
CA HIS A 44 1.36 -3.67 -12.58
C HIS A 44 1.30 -2.26 -13.16
N GLY A 45 0.60 -1.33 -12.48
CA GLY A 45 0.60 0.05 -12.92
C GLY A 45 2.04 0.50 -13.12
N ASP A 46 2.34 1.16 -14.25
CA ASP A 46 3.69 1.61 -14.61
C ASP A 46 4.09 2.83 -13.74
N HIS A 47 3.84 2.75 -12.43
CA HIS A 47 4.23 3.78 -11.46
C HIS A 47 5.74 3.71 -11.32
N ALA A 48 6.42 4.56 -12.07
CA ALA A 48 7.85 4.78 -11.91
C ALA A 48 8.14 5.07 -10.43
N ALA A 49 9.18 4.42 -9.89
CA ALA A 49 9.57 4.66 -8.51
C ALA A 49 9.89 6.15 -8.33
N PRO A 50 9.35 6.81 -7.29
CA PRO A 50 9.58 8.24 -7.09
C PRO A 50 11.07 8.52 -6.86
N GLU A 51 11.57 9.63 -7.41
CA GLU A 51 12.96 10.03 -7.25
C GLU A 51 13.12 11.09 -6.15
N THR A 52 12.05 11.81 -5.85
CA THR A 52 11.99 12.87 -4.84
C THR A 52 10.90 12.62 -3.80
N LEU A 53 11.03 13.27 -2.64
CA LEU A 53 10.01 13.20 -1.60
C LEU A 53 8.67 13.81 -2.04
N ALA A 54 8.70 14.83 -2.92
CA ALA A 54 7.49 15.43 -3.48
C ALA A 54 6.72 14.45 -4.36
N GLU A 55 7.41 13.81 -5.31
CA GLU A 55 6.82 12.78 -6.18
C GLU A 55 6.31 11.58 -5.37
N ALA A 56 7.01 11.21 -4.29
CA ALA A 56 6.56 10.13 -3.42
C ALA A 56 5.25 10.49 -2.70
N VAL A 57 5.12 11.72 -2.18
CA VAL A 57 3.87 12.19 -1.53
C VAL A 57 2.73 12.29 -2.54
N GLU A 58 2.99 12.77 -3.75
CA GLU A 58 2.01 12.82 -4.85
C GLU A 58 1.56 11.42 -5.27
N SER A 59 2.50 10.48 -5.43
CA SER A 59 2.18 9.10 -5.78
C SER A 59 1.36 8.40 -4.69
N ILE A 60 1.68 8.65 -3.41
CA ILE A 60 0.90 8.13 -2.27
C ILE A 60 -0.53 8.66 -2.30
N ASP A 61 -0.72 9.95 -2.58
CA ASP A 61 -2.02 10.60 -2.65
C ASP A 61 -2.86 10.01 -3.80
N HIS A 62 -2.29 9.93 -5.00
CA HIS A 62 -2.97 9.36 -6.18
C HIS A 62 -3.36 7.89 -5.98
N MET A 63 -2.45 7.05 -5.50
CA MET A 63 -2.78 5.64 -5.23
C MET A 63 -3.79 5.49 -4.10
N ALA A 64 -3.78 6.39 -3.10
CA ALA A 64 -4.79 6.37 -2.05
C ALA A 64 -6.20 6.62 -2.63
N ASP A 65 -6.32 7.51 -3.62
CA ASP A 65 -7.57 7.73 -4.34
C ASP A 65 -7.95 6.53 -5.20
N GLU A 66 -7.03 5.97 -5.99
CA GLU A 66 -7.31 4.77 -6.81
C GLU A 66 -7.82 3.60 -5.97
N ILE A 67 -7.20 3.38 -4.80
CA ILE A 67 -7.64 2.35 -3.85
C ILE A 67 -9.03 2.70 -3.31
N GLN A 68 -9.25 3.95 -2.91
CA GLN A 68 -10.56 4.40 -2.43
C GLN A 68 -11.67 4.22 -3.47
N GLU A 69 -11.39 4.60 -4.71
CA GLU A 69 -12.32 4.50 -5.84
C GLU A 69 -12.66 3.05 -6.16
N SER A 70 -11.68 2.15 -6.14
CA SER A 70 -11.87 0.71 -6.34
C SER A 70 -12.81 0.12 -5.28
N PHE A 71 -12.57 0.42 -4.00
CA PHE A 71 -13.47 -0.03 -2.92
C PHE A 71 -14.85 0.64 -2.98
N ALA A 72 -14.93 1.91 -3.39
CA ALA A 72 -16.22 2.61 -3.57
C ALA A 72 -17.03 2.07 -4.75
N ALA A 73 -16.36 1.51 -5.76
CA ALA A 73 -16.96 0.86 -6.92
C ALA A 73 -17.37 -0.61 -6.68
N ASP A 74 -17.21 -1.13 -5.45
CA ASP A 74 -17.40 -2.56 -5.11
C ASP A 74 -16.46 -3.48 -5.93
N ASP A 75 -15.28 -2.96 -6.33
CA ASP A 75 -14.24 -3.67 -7.07
C ASP A 75 -12.96 -3.81 -6.22
N PRO A 76 -12.96 -4.70 -5.21
CA PRO A 76 -11.78 -4.92 -4.39
C PRO A 76 -10.61 -5.51 -5.18
N ASP A 77 -10.86 -6.31 -6.22
CA ASP A 77 -9.80 -6.88 -7.06
C ASP A 77 -9.04 -5.78 -7.81
N GLY A 78 -9.73 -4.72 -8.24
CA GLY A 78 -9.12 -3.52 -8.81
C GLY A 78 -8.14 -2.81 -7.86
N ALA A 79 -8.39 -2.87 -6.54
CA ALA A 79 -7.51 -2.28 -5.53
C ALA A 79 -6.24 -3.10 -5.27
N HIS A 80 -6.19 -4.38 -5.69
CA HIS A 80 -5.10 -5.29 -5.33
C HIS A 80 -3.74 -4.78 -5.85
N GLY A 81 -3.65 -4.43 -7.13
CA GLY A 81 -2.42 -3.87 -7.72
C GLY A 81 -1.93 -2.62 -6.98
N PRO A 82 -2.75 -1.56 -6.89
CA PRO A 82 -2.43 -0.35 -6.15
C PRO A 82 -2.03 -0.59 -4.68
N LEU A 83 -2.64 -1.56 -3.99
CA LEU A 83 -2.27 -1.94 -2.61
C LEU A 83 -0.84 -2.51 -2.51
N HIS A 84 -0.40 -3.30 -3.48
CA HIS A 84 1.00 -3.77 -3.53
C HIS A 84 1.97 -2.62 -3.81
N ASP A 85 1.62 -1.77 -4.76
CA ASP A 85 2.50 -0.71 -5.24
C ASP A 85 2.66 0.40 -4.18
N ILE A 86 1.57 0.81 -3.52
CA ILE A 86 1.61 1.86 -2.48
C ILE A 86 2.50 1.45 -1.30
N GLY A 87 2.53 0.16 -0.93
CA GLY A 87 3.40 -0.34 0.13
C GLY A 87 4.89 -0.10 -0.15
N SER A 88 5.30 -0.25 -1.42
CA SER A 88 6.68 0.01 -1.86
C SER A 88 7.01 1.50 -1.88
N VAL A 89 6.07 2.33 -2.32
CA VAL A 89 6.22 3.80 -2.32
C VAL A 89 6.30 4.35 -0.89
N LEU A 90 5.47 3.86 0.03
CA LEU A 90 5.49 4.28 1.44
C LEU A 90 6.83 3.98 2.11
N GLN A 91 7.42 2.81 1.85
CA GLN A 91 8.76 2.48 2.35
C GLN A 91 9.83 3.40 1.77
N THR A 92 9.77 3.67 0.47
CA THR A 92 10.69 4.58 -0.22
C THR A 92 10.58 6.00 0.33
N ALA A 93 9.37 6.51 0.53
CA ALA A 93 9.10 7.81 1.14
C ALA A 93 9.70 7.88 2.56
N GLY A 94 9.61 6.81 3.36
CA GLY A 94 10.22 6.76 4.69
C GLY A 94 11.75 6.94 4.65
N LEU A 95 12.42 6.32 3.68
CA LEU A 95 13.85 6.50 3.46
C LEU A 95 14.20 7.93 3.01
N MET A 96 13.35 8.54 2.18
CA MET A 96 13.53 9.92 1.72
C MET A 96 13.32 10.93 2.86
N VAL A 97 12.28 10.75 3.69
CA VAL A 97 12.04 11.57 4.89
C VAL A 97 13.26 11.53 5.80
N ALA A 98 13.82 10.34 6.07
CA ALA A 98 15.00 10.20 6.92
C ALA A 98 16.23 10.97 6.39
N LYS A 99 16.39 11.02 5.06
CA LYS A 99 17.51 11.68 4.37
C LYS A 99 17.28 13.16 4.03
N SER A 100 16.04 13.65 4.18
CA SER A 100 15.65 15.01 3.82
C SER A 100 16.24 16.09 4.73
N ASP A 101 16.10 17.34 4.32
CA ASP A 101 16.44 18.53 5.12
C ASP A 101 15.29 19.02 6.02
N LEU A 102 14.21 18.23 6.16
CA LEU A 102 13.10 18.51 7.08
C LEU A 102 13.60 18.63 8.53
N SER A 103 12.91 19.43 9.35
CA SER A 103 13.21 19.49 10.80
C SER A 103 12.97 18.13 11.47
N ASP A 104 13.55 17.92 12.65
CA ASP A 104 13.35 16.67 13.41
C ASP A 104 11.87 16.43 13.72
N GLU A 105 11.13 17.50 14.06
CA GLU A 105 9.68 17.43 14.30
C GLU A 105 8.91 17.05 13.04
N GLN A 106 9.29 17.62 11.88
CA GLN A 106 8.68 17.28 10.59
C GLN A 106 8.97 15.84 10.18
N LYS A 107 10.22 15.38 10.36
CA LYS A 107 10.60 13.98 10.09
C LYS A 107 9.85 13.01 10.98
N GLN A 108 9.70 13.33 12.25
CA GLN A 108 8.91 12.53 13.18
C GLN A 108 7.45 12.46 12.72
N GLY A 109 6.81 13.61 12.46
CA GLY A 109 5.43 13.66 12.00
C GLY A 109 5.19 12.89 10.70
N ALA A 110 6.07 13.05 9.71
CA ALA A 110 5.99 12.33 8.45
C ALA A 110 6.22 10.82 8.63
N SER A 111 7.17 10.41 9.48
CA SER A 111 7.43 9.00 9.77
C SER A 111 6.26 8.32 10.50
N GLU A 112 5.61 9.04 11.42
CA GLU A 112 4.42 8.56 12.12
C GLU A 112 3.24 8.39 11.15
N ALA A 113 3.03 9.34 10.23
CA ALA A 113 2.02 9.25 9.19
C ALA A 113 2.27 8.06 8.24
N LEU A 114 3.50 7.91 7.73
CA LEU A 114 3.88 6.79 6.87
C LEU A 114 3.68 5.43 7.56
N LYS A 115 4.02 5.33 8.86
CA LYS A 115 3.81 4.10 9.62
C LYS A 115 2.33 3.72 9.71
N LYS A 116 1.44 4.70 9.91
CA LYS A 116 -0.01 4.47 9.93
C LYS A 116 -0.52 4.00 8.58
N LEU A 117 -0.08 4.62 7.49
CA LEU A 117 -0.43 4.20 6.13
C LEU A 117 0.03 2.77 5.84
N ILE A 118 1.29 2.42 6.17
CA ILE A 118 1.81 1.05 5.99
C ILE A 118 0.99 0.04 6.79
N ASP A 119 0.65 0.35 8.05
CA ASP A 119 -0.12 -0.55 8.91
C ASP A 119 -1.57 -0.71 8.43
N ALA A 120 -2.23 0.38 8.05
CA ALA A 120 -3.61 0.35 7.56
C ALA A 120 -3.72 -0.43 6.23
N TYR A 121 -2.90 -0.07 5.23
CA TYR A 121 -2.92 -0.76 3.94
C TYR A 121 -2.45 -2.21 4.05
N GLY A 122 -1.45 -2.49 4.89
CA GLY A 122 -1.01 -3.87 5.13
C GLY A 122 -2.11 -4.77 5.70
N LYS A 123 -3.00 -4.23 6.56
CA LYS A 123 -4.15 -4.98 7.09
C LYS A 123 -5.24 -5.19 6.04
N VAL A 124 -5.44 -4.23 5.14
CA VAL A 124 -6.39 -4.36 4.03
C VAL A 124 -5.89 -5.41 3.03
N ASP A 125 -4.62 -5.32 2.62
CA ASP A 125 -3.98 -6.31 1.74
C ASP A 125 -4.02 -7.71 2.36
N ALA A 126 -3.65 -7.87 3.64
CA ALA A 126 -3.73 -9.16 4.34
C ALA A 126 -5.14 -9.78 4.25
N LYS A 127 -6.20 -8.98 4.41
CA LYS A 127 -7.58 -9.47 4.26
C LYS A 127 -7.85 -9.99 2.85
N MET A 128 -7.35 -9.30 1.82
CA MET A 128 -7.52 -9.70 0.43
C MET A 128 -6.80 -11.01 0.09
N HIS A 129 -5.68 -11.29 0.76
CA HIS A 129 -4.96 -12.57 0.65
C HIS A 129 -5.56 -13.70 1.51
N GLY A 130 -6.65 -13.43 2.24
CA GLY A 130 -7.32 -14.41 3.10
C GLY A 130 -6.67 -14.58 4.47
N ASP A 131 -5.74 -13.70 4.84
CA ASP A 131 -5.14 -13.62 6.17
C ASP A 131 -6.00 -12.78 7.14
N GLU A 132 -5.57 -12.69 8.39
CA GLU A 132 -6.18 -11.80 9.38
C GLU A 132 -5.94 -10.34 8.98
N GLY A 133 -7.02 -9.61 8.72
CA GLY A 133 -6.97 -8.23 8.23
C GLY A 133 -8.28 -7.48 8.50
N VAL A 134 -8.43 -6.29 7.89
CA VAL A 134 -9.58 -5.39 8.11
C VAL A 134 -10.22 -5.00 6.79
N ASP A 135 -11.51 -4.65 6.82
CA ASP A 135 -12.16 -4.05 5.66
C ASP A 135 -11.62 -2.64 5.43
N TYR A 136 -11.43 -2.25 4.16
CA TYR A 136 -11.02 -0.89 3.83
C TYR A 136 -11.93 0.17 4.47
N ALA A 137 -13.24 -0.08 4.50
CA ALA A 137 -14.22 0.80 5.11
C ALA A 137 -13.92 1.11 6.60
N ASP A 138 -13.33 0.15 7.34
CA ASP A 138 -13.01 0.32 8.76
C ASP A 138 -11.82 1.24 9.01
N VAL A 139 -10.94 1.40 8.00
CA VAL A 139 -9.69 2.18 8.12
C VAL A 139 -9.59 3.36 7.15
N SER A 140 -10.54 3.51 6.21
CA SER A 140 -10.56 4.57 5.19
C SER A 140 -10.35 5.98 5.78
N ALA A 141 -11.09 6.33 6.84
CA ALA A 141 -10.94 7.63 7.50
C ALA A 141 -9.57 7.82 8.18
N GLU A 142 -8.97 6.74 8.70
CA GLU A 142 -7.60 6.79 9.26
C GLU A 142 -6.56 7.00 8.15
N ILE A 143 -6.74 6.33 7.02
CA ILE A 143 -5.89 6.49 5.82
C ILE A 143 -5.93 7.94 5.33
N THR A 144 -7.12 8.50 5.08
CA THR A 144 -7.26 9.90 4.65
C THR A 144 -6.55 10.85 5.61
N ALA A 145 -6.80 10.71 6.91
CA ALA A 145 -6.16 11.54 7.92
C ALA A 145 -4.63 11.38 7.97
N ALA A 146 -4.12 10.18 7.68
CA ALA A 146 -2.68 9.93 7.63
C ALA A 146 -2.03 10.52 6.36
N VAL A 147 -2.70 10.50 5.21
CA VAL A 147 -2.25 11.21 3.99
C VAL A 147 -2.18 12.72 4.24
N GLU A 148 -3.23 13.32 4.81
CA GLU A 148 -3.25 14.74 5.17
C GLU A 148 -2.14 15.10 6.18
N ALA A 149 -1.89 14.23 7.16
CA ALA A 149 -0.84 14.41 8.14
C ALA A 149 0.56 14.34 7.49
N LEU A 150 0.76 13.44 6.52
CA LEU A 150 2.00 13.33 5.75
C LEU A 150 2.26 14.62 4.94
N GLN A 151 1.26 15.09 4.20
CA GLN A 151 1.32 16.34 3.44
C GLN A 151 1.63 17.54 4.36
N THR A 152 0.95 17.62 5.50
CA THR A 152 1.16 18.68 6.49
C THR A 152 2.58 18.65 7.07
N ALA A 153 3.07 17.47 7.47
CA ALA A 153 4.38 17.33 8.09
C ALA A 153 5.53 17.66 7.12
N THR A 154 5.37 17.24 5.86
CA THR A 154 6.35 17.50 4.80
C THR A 154 6.24 18.92 4.22
N GLY A 155 5.09 19.57 4.36
CA GLY A 155 4.79 20.84 3.70
C GLY A 155 4.52 20.70 2.20
N ILE A 156 4.40 19.47 1.70
CA ILE A 156 4.06 19.16 0.31
C ILE A 156 2.54 19.04 0.23
N LYS A 157 1.90 19.95 -0.50
CA LYS A 157 0.46 19.88 -0.77
C LYS A 157 0.28 19.31 -2.16
N VAL A 158 -0.50 18.25 -2.26
CA VAL A 158 -1.00 17.74 -3.53
C VAL A 158 -2.31 18.47 -3.76
N GLU A 159 -2.36 19.29 -4.81
CA GLU A 159 -3.59 19.92 -5.23
C GLU A 159 -4.22 18.97 -6.25
N HIS A 160 -5.42 18.44 -5.97
CA HIS A 160 -6.23 17.70 -6.94
C HIS A 160 -6.67 18.63 -8.07
N GLY A 161 -5.76 18.93 -8.99
CA GLY A 161 -6.07 19.50 -10.28
C GLY A 161 -6.84 18.47 -11.08
N HIS A 162 -8.17 18.51 -10.99
CA HIS A 162 -9.08 17.72 -11.82
C HIS A 162 -9.07 18.24 -13.28
N ASP A 163 -7.90 18.29 -13.90
CA ASP A 163 -7.73 18.49 -15.34
C ASP A 163 -7.33 17.15 -15.96
N HIS A 164 -8.24 16.17 -15.88
CA HIS A 164 -8.26 15.05 -16.83
C HIS A 164 -8.80 15.59 -18.17
N ASP A 165 -8.01 16.45 -18.82
CA ASP A 165 -8.11 16.63 -20.26
C ASP A 165 -7.62 15.32 -20.91
N HIS A 166 -8.49 14.33 -20.97
CA HIS A 166 -8.40 13.29 -21.99
C HIS A 166 -8.60 14.00 -23.33
N ALA A 167 -7.51 14.50 -23.89
CA ALA A 167 -7.48 14.92 -25.28
C ALA A 167 -7.89 13.70 -26.13
N GLU A 168 -9.12 13.74 -26.62
CA GLU A 168 -9.61 12.92 -27.71
C GLU A 168 -8.61 12.99 -28.89
N GLY A 169 -8.23 11.84 -29.43
CA GLY A 169 -7.49 11.79 -30.70
C GLY A 169 -6.55 10.61 -30.86
N HIS A 170 -7.09 9.39 -30.96
CA HIS A 170 -6.43 8.37 -31.80
C HIS A 170 -7.48 7.59 -32.61
N ASP A 171 -8.10 8.34 -33.50
CA ASP A 171 -8.59 7.90 -34.79
C ASP A 171 -7.54 7.02 -35.48
N HIS A 172 -7.70 5.70 -35.40
CA HIS A 172 -7.12 4.78 -36.37
C HIS A 172 -8.23 4.24 -37.26
N ALA A 173 -8.62 5.06 -38.23
CA ALA A 173 -9.22 4.60 -39.46
C ALA A 173 -8.12 4.63 -40.53
N ASP A 174 -7.61 3.47 -40.92
CA ASP A 174 -7.03 3.29 -42.25
C ASP A 174 -7.24 1.83 -42.69
N ASP A 175 -8.38 1.67 -43.36
CA ASP A 175 -8.52 1.01 -44.66
C ASP A 175 -7.29 0.22 -45.16
N HIS A 176 -7.43 -1.10 -45.26
CA HIS A 176 -6.76 -1.83 -46.33
C HIS A 176 -7.73 -2.86 -46.91
N ASP A 177 -8.51 -2.37 -47.86
CA ASP A 177 -9.01 -3.16 -48.98
C ASP A 177 -7.85 -3.95 -49.62
N HIS A 178 -7.98 -5.27 -49.68
CA HIS A 178 -7.40 -6.01 -50.79
C HIS A 178 -8.33 -7.16 -51.18
N ALA A 179 -9.19 -6.81 -52.14
CA ALA A 179 -9.81 -7.63 -53.16
C ALA A 179 -9.27 -9.07 -53.36
N GLU A 180 -10.26 -9.94 -53.56
CA GLU A 180 -10.28 -11.27 -54.20
C GLU A 180 -9.08 -11.67 -55.08
N LYS A 181 -8.72 -12.96 -55.02
CA LYS A 181 -8.43 -13.76 -56.22
C LYS A 181 -8.54 -15.27 -55.97
N LYS A 182 -9.64 -15.83 -56.51
CA LYS A 182 -9.88 -17.20 -57.03
C LYS A 182 -9.92 -18.38 -56.06
#